data_AF-A0A1S3ASC8-F1
#
_entry.id   AF-A0A1S3ASC8-F1
#
_cell.length_a   1.000
_cell.length_b   1.000
_cell.length_c   1.000
_cell.angle_alpha   90.00
_cell.angle_beta   90.00
_cell.angle_gamma   90.00
#
_symmetry.space_group_name_H-M   'P 1'
#
loop_
_entity.id
_entity.type
_entity.pdbx_description
1 polymer ?
#
loop_
_entity_poly.entity_id
_entity_poly.type
_entity_poly.pdbx_seq_one_letter_code
_entity_poly.pdbx_strand_id
1 'polypeptide(L)'
;MFSPDQENHPSKAPVKYGELIVLGYNGSLPNGDRGRRKSRFALFKRPKANGVKPSTVHVACTPQAAKAISNKDQHSISYTLSRAQTVVVEYTHDSNTDMFQIGRSTESPIDFVVTDTVPGSQSNSDTQSVQSTISRFACRIICERNPPFTARIYAAGFDSSKNIFLGEKAAKWKTSDGQMDGLTTNGVLVMHPRNGFTEDSKPGIWREISVCGNVFSLRETRSAQQRGKMVEIETNQLQDGSLIDLCGATLLWRTAEGLSHTPTVKHLEALRQEINAARPQCPVGFNTLAFPSMKRKDVVDEKQPWVYLNCGHVHGYHNWGNKEERDGKDRECPMCRSIGPYVPLWLGCEAGFYVDAGPPTHAFSPCGHVCSEKTTAYWSQIPLPHGTHTFHAACPFCAHQLAGEQGYIRLIFQGPLD
;
A
#
# COMPACT_ATOMS: atom_id res chain seq x y z
N MET A 1 42.19 -41.96 -15.51
CA MET A 1 41.21 -42.13 -14.42
C MET A 1 40.48 -40.81 -14.29
N PHE A 2 39.41 -40.64 -15.07
CA PHE A 2 38.61 -39.41 -15.11
C PHE A 2 37.48 -39.56 -14.11
N SER A 3 37.41 -38.68 -13.11
CA SER A 3 36.27 -38.60 -12.19
C SER A 3 35.06 -38.03 -12.94
N PRO A 4 33.89 -38.67 -12.86
CA PRO A 4 32.69 -38.16 -13.50
C PRO A 4 32.10 -37.01 -12.67
N ASP A 5 31.93 -35.88 -13.34
CA ASP A 5 30.86 -34.89 -13.26
C ASP A 5 30.13 -34.71 -11.92
N GLN A 6 30.45 -33.60 -11.25
CA GLN A 6 29.49 -32.91 -10.38
C GLN A 6 28.35 -32.39 -11.25
N GLU A 7 27.22 -33.10 -11.24
CA GLU A 7 25.95 -32.58 -11.72
C GLU A 7 25.63 -31.27 -11.01
N ASN A 8 25.81 -30.17 -11.73
CA ASN A 8 25.45 -28.83 -11.32
C ASN A 8 23.91 -28.74 -11.35
N HIS A 9 23.25 -29.12 -10.26
CA HIS A 9 21.81 -28.94 -10.13
C HIS A 9 21.48 -27.45 -10.34
N PRO A 10 20.55 -27.09 -11.25
CA PRO A 10 20.12 -25.70 -11.39
C PRO A 10 19.53 -25.27 -10.04
N SER A 11 20.13 -24.26 -9.42
CA SER A 11 19.62 -23.70 -8.17
C SER A 11 18.17 -23.28 -8.40
N LYS A 12 17.23 -23.99 -7.77
CA LYS A 12 15.80 -23.67 -7.87
C LYS A 12 15.61 -22.21 -7.51
N ALA A 13 14.90 -21.47 -8.36
CA ALA A 13 14.59 -20.06 -8.11
C ALA A 13 13.99 -19.90 -6.70
N PRO A 14 14.37 -18.84 -5.96
CA PRO A 14 13.88 -18.64 -4.60
C PRO A 14 12.36 -18.51 -4.60
N VAL A 15 11.69 -19.27 -3.73
CA VAL A 15 10.22 -19.25 -3.60
C VAL A 15 9.77 -17.86 -3.16
N LYS A 16 8.93 -17.20 -3.96
CA LYS A 16 8.32 -15.91 -3.64
C LYS A 16 6.98 -16.13 -2.94
N TYR A 17 6.80 -15.58 -1.75
CA TYR A 17 5.52 -15.59 -1.05
C TYR A 17 4.55 -14.55 -1.63
N GLY A 18 5.06 -13.36 -1.94
CA GLY A 18 4.28 -12.25 -2.48
C GLY A 18 5.06 -10.95 -2.46
N GLU A 19 4.35 -9.84 -2.55
CA GLU A 19 4.93 -8.50 -2.60
C GLU A 19 4.06 -7.48 -1.90
N LEU A 20 4.70 -6.58 -1.13
CA LEU A 20 4.08 -5.37 -0.60
C LEU A 20 4.40 -4.20 -1.54
N ILE A 21 3.40 -3.39 -1.85
CA ILE A 21 3.52 -2.22 -2.73
C ILE A 21 2.94 -1.01 -2.00
N VAL A 22 3.72 0.06 -1.90
CA VAL A 22 3.28 1.31 -1.25
C VAL A 22 2.40 2.10 -2.21
N LEU A 23 1.19 2.45 -1.80
CA LEU A 23 0.32 3.34 -2.56
C LEU A 23 0.90 4.76 -2.59
N GLY A 24 0.60 5.49 -3.66
CA GLY A 24 0.87 6.92 -3.75
C GLY A 24 2.20 7.34 -4.35
N TYR A 25 2.99 6.39 -4.86
CA TYR A 25 4.31 6.68 -5.43
C TYR A 25 4.52 6.17 -6.87
N ASN A 26 3.47 5.66 -7.52
CA ASN A 26 3.50 5.22 -8.92
C ASN A 26 4.74 4.36 -9.28
N GLY A 27 5.09 3.43 -8.39
CA GLY A 27 6.21 2.49 -8.55
C GLY A 27 7.61 3.05 -8.30
N SER A 28 7.77 4.24 -7.71
CA SER A 28 9.06 4.73 -7.21
C SER A 28 8.89 5.80 -6.15
N LEU A 29 9.62 5.70 -5.04
CA LEU A 29 9.65 6.78 -4.03
C LEU A 29 10.22 8.09 -4.62
N PRO A 30 9.88 9.28 -4.07
CA PRO A 30 10.34 10.57 -4.59
C PRO A 30 11.86 10.73 -4.60
N ASN A 31 12.56 10.14 -3.61
CA ASN A 31 14.02 10.15 -3.51
C ASN A 31 14.68 8.89 -4.09
N GLY A 32 13.91 8.12 -4.86
CA GLY A 32 14.26 6.80 -5.37
C GLY A 32 14.25 5.70 -4.30
N ASP A 33 14.23 4.47 -4.78
CA ASP A 33 14.27 3.27 -3.96
C ASP A 33 15.72 2.98 -3.50
N ARG A 34 15.97 2.97 -2.19
CA ARG A 34 17.30 2.78 -1.60
C ARG A 34 17.28 1.79 -0.44
N GLY A 35 18.09 0.74 -0.53
CA GLY A 35 18.25 -0.24 0.54
C GLY A 35 16.93 -0.92 0.93
N ARG A 36 16.46 -0.70 2.16
CA ARG A 36 15.16 -1.20 2.67
C ARG A 36 14.00 -0.22 2.50
N ARG A 37 14.28 1.02 2.08
CA ARG A 37 13.28 2.05 1.79
C ARG A 37 12.97 2.01 0.31
N LYS A 38 11.86 1.38 -0.06
CA LYS A 38 11.48 1.12 -1.45
C LYS A 38 9.98 1.34 -1.62
N SER A 39 9.54 1.54 -2.86
CA SER A 39 8.12 1.55 -3.21
C SER A 39 7.51 0.15 -3.22
N ARG A 40 8.37 -0.88 -3.32
CA ARG A 40 7.99 -2.29 -3.43
C ARG A 40 8.93 -3.19 -2.61
N PHE A 41 8.38 -4.22 -2.00
CA PHE A 41 9.12 -5.19 -1.20
C PHE A 41 8.62 -6.61 -1.44
N ALA A 42 9.43 -7.42 -2.12
CA ALA A 42 9.14 -8.82 -2.38
C ALA A 42 9.57 -9.70 -1.21
N LEU A 43 8.66 -10.55 -0.74
CA LEU A 43 8.89 -11.50 0.34
C LEU A 43 9.26 -12.85 -0.27
N PHE A 44 10.45 -13.35 0.02
CA PHE A 44 10.94 -14.64 -0.43
C PHE A 44 11.20 -15.57 0.73
N LYS A 45 11.02 -16.88 0.53
CA LYS A 45 11.41 -17.91 1.48
C LYS A 45 12.85 -17.71 1.90
N ARG A 46 13.07 -17.53 3.20
CA ARG A 46 14.40 -17.30 3.74
C ARG A 46 15.23 -18.57 3.69
N PRO A 47 16.56 -18.47 3.56
CA PRO A 47 17.45 -19.64 3.64
C PRO A 47 17.25 -20.43 4.94
N LYS A 48 17.12 -19.72 6.07
CA LYS A 48 16.79 -20.29 7.38
C LYS A 48 15.49 -19.67 7.90
N ALA A 49 14.66 -20.50 8.51
CA ALA A 49 13.44 -20.04 9.17
C ALA A 49 13.80 -19.01 10.24
N ASN A 50 12.98 -17.96 10.36
CA ASN A 50 13.08 -16.98 11.43
C ASN A 50 11.72 -16.71 12.09
N GLY A 51 10.72 -17.54 11.79
CA GLY A 51 9.41 -17.48 12.41
C GLY A 51 9.47 -17.71 13.92
N VAL A 52 8.42 -17.26 14.59
CA VAL A 52 8.24 -17.41 16.03
C VAL A 52 6.79 -17.72 16.38
N LYS A 53 6.58 -18.44 17.48
CA LYS A 53 5.26 -18.79 18.00
C LYS A 53 5.18 -18.60 19.51
N PRO A 54 3.98 -18.32 20.07
CA PRO A 54 3.80 -18.17 21.51
C PRO A 54 4.29 -19.41 22.27
N SER A 55 4.86 -19.18 23.45
CA SER A 55 5.41 -20.21 24.34
C SER A 55 5.01 -19.90 25.79
N THR A 56 5.99 -19.71 26.68
CA THR A 56 5.77 -19.60 28.12
C THR A 56 5.17 -18.25 28.49
N VAL A 57 4.29 -18.23 29.48
CA VAL A 57 3.70 -16.99 30.02
C VAL A 57 4.25 -16.74 31.43
N HIS A 58 4.78 -15.54 31.65
CA HIS A 58 5.28 -15.08 32.93
C HIS A 58 4.43 -13.92 33.45
N VAL A 59 4.21 -13.88 34.76
CA VAL A 59 3.58 -12.74 35.43
C VAL A 59 4.62 -12.07 36.32
N ALA A 60 4.89 -10.80 36.06
CA ALA A 60 5.86 -10.00 36.81
C ALA A 60 5.16 -8.85 37.54
N CYS A 61 5.61 -8.57 38.77
CA CYS A 61 5.07 -7.49 39.59
C CYS A 61 5.44 -6.08 39.10
N THR A 62 6.43 -5.92 38.22
CA THR A 62 6.78 -4.62 37.64
C THR A 62 7.32 -4.77 36.21
N PRO A 63 7.24 -3.71 35.38
CA PRO A 63 7.90 -3.69 34.06
C PRO A 63 9.43 -3.89 34.14
N GLN A 64 10.08 -3.44 35.21
CA GLN A 64 11.51 -3.67 35.43
C GLN A 64 11.81 -5.14 35.73
N ALA A 65 10.98 -5.81 36.55
CA ALA A 65 11.09 -7.24 36.79
C ALA A 65 10.80 -8.06 35.53
N ALA A 66 9.82 -7.63 34.72
CA ALA A 66 9.53 -8.24 33.41
C ALA A 66 10.76 -8.23 32.47
N LYS A 67 11.50 -7.12 32.43
CA LYS A 67 12.76 -7.04 31.67
C LYS A 67 13.85 -7.99 32.17
N ALA A 68 13.85 -8.31 33.47
CA ALA A 68 14.81 -9.25 34.05
C ALA A 68 14.43 -10.72 33.79
N ILE A 69 13.14 -11.01 33.57
CA ILE A 69 12.63 -12.36 33.27
C ILE A 69 12.78 -12.71 31.79
N SER A 70 12.72 -11.72 30.89
CA SER A 70 12.83 -11.96 29.45
C SER A 70 14.19 -12.55 29.08
N ASN A 71 14.19 -13.75 28.48
CA ASN A 71 15.38 -14.31 27.85
C ASN A 71 15.81 -13.44 26.65
N LYS A 72 17.03 -12.89 26.69
CA LYS A 72 17.57 -12.02 25.62
C LYS A 72 17.69 -12.72 24.26
N ASP A 73 17.74 -14.04 24.27
CA ASP A 73 17.85 -14.81 23.04
C ASP A 73 16.49 -15.11 22.38
N GLN A 74 15.39 -14.95 23.13
CA GLN A 74 14.04 -15.20 22.66
C GLN A 74 13.28 -13.91 22.36
N HIS A 75 12.21 -14.04 21.58
CA HIS A 75 11.28 -12.94 21.36
C HIS A 75 10.25 -12.90 22.49
N SER A 76 9.67 -11.74 22.78
CA SER A 76 8.65 -11.61 23.81
C SER A 76 7.63 -10.51 23.51
N ILE A 77 6.45 -10.63 24.12
CA ILE A 77 5.43 -9.59 24.13
C ILE A 77 5.10 -9.24 25.58
N SER A 78 5.31 -7.97 25.91
CA SER A 78 5.08 -7.42 27.25
C SER A 78 3.76 -6.66 27.30
N TYR A 79 2.81 -7.18 28.06
CA TYR A 79 1.49 -6.58 28.33
C TYR A 79 1.50 -5.91 29.71
N THR A 80 1.71 -4.60 29.75
CA THR A 80 1.64 -3.85 31.02
C THR A 80 0.19 -3.53 31.35
N LEU A 81 -0.37 -4.29 32.30
CA LEU A 81 -1.75 -4.15 32.78
C LEU A 81 -1.88 -2.98 33.77
N SER A 82 -0.88 -2.82 34.65
CA SER A 82 -0.77 -1.71 35.59
C SER A 82 0.69 -1.49 35.98
N ARG A 83 0.98 -0.46 36.77
CA ARG A 83 2.31 -0.22 37.36
C ARG A 83 2.83 -1.40 38.19
N ALA A 84 1.92 -2.24 38.69
CA ALA A 84 2.22 -3.38 39.56
C ALA A 84 2.02 -4.75 38.87
N GLN A 85 1.70 -4.79 37.58
CA GLN A 85 1.48 -6.06 36.89
C GLN A 85 1.83 -5.96 35.39
N THR A 86 2.77 -6.79 34.96
CA THR A 86 3.10 -7.01 33.55
C THR A 86 3.06 -8.50 33.26
N VAL A 87 2.34 -8.90 32.21
CA VAL A 87 2.37 -10.26 31.68
C VAL A 87 3.34 -10.29 30.52
N VAL A 88 4.30 -11.20 30.54
CA VAL A 88 5.27 -11.40 29.46
C VAL A 88 4.98 -12.75 28.81
N VAL A 89 4.73 -12.75 27.51
CA VAL A 89 4.58 -13.97 26.72
C VAL A 89 5.85 -14.16 25.92
N GLU A 90 6.60 -15.23 26.18
CA GLU A 90 7.76 -15.62 25.40
C GLU A 90 7.35 -16.23 24.07
N TYR A 91 8.20 -16.04 23.07
CA TYR A 91 8.03 -16.53 21.71
C TYR A 91 9.26 -17.35 21.32
N THR A 92 9.04 -18.63 21.06
CA THR A 92 10.08 -19.57 20.66
C THR A 92 10.17 -19.67 19.14
N HIS A 93 11.27 -20.24 18.64
CA HIS A 93 11.49 -20.43 17.21
C HIS A 93 10.42 -21.34 16.59
N ASP A 94 9.91 -20.93 15.43
CA ASP A 94 9.07 -21.75 14.57
C ASP A 94 9.81 -22.04 13.25
N SER A 95 10.15 -23.31 13.04
CA SER A 95 10.86 -23.78 11.85
C SER A 95 9.99 -23.82 10.59
N ASN A 96 8.67 -23.67 10.74
CA ASN A 96 7.71 -23.76 9.64
C ASN A 96 7.33 -22.40 9.04
N THR A 97 7.80 -21.29 9.60
CA THR A 97 7.41 -19.95 9.16
C THR A 97 8.61 -19.02 8.97
N ASP A 98 8.43 -18.03 8.10
CA ASP A 98 9.30 -16.87 7.96
C ASP A 98 8.56 -15.62 8.41
N MET A 99 9.24 -14.76 9.17
CA MET A 99 8.73 -13.48 9.64
C MET A 99 9.39 -12.33 8.88
N PHE A 100 8.59 -11.33 8.51
CA PHE A 100 9.02 -10.07 7.91
C PHE A 100 8.40 -8.92 8.70
N GLN A 101 9.20 -7.92 9.09
CA GLN A 101 8.69 -6.78 9.85
C GLN A 101 8.71 -5.48 9.05
N ILE A 102 7.64 -4.72 9.21
CA ILE A 102 7.40 -3.47 8.49
C ILE A 102 7.22 -2.36 9.51
N GLY A 103 7.81 -1.20 9.24
CA GLY A 103 7.68 -0.03 10.11
C GLY A 103 8.55 1.12 9.64
N ARG A 104 8.49 2.25 10.35
CA ARG A 104 9.30 3.43 10.00
C ARG A 104 10.73 3.40 10.53
N SER A 105 11.05 2.49 11.45
CA SER A 105 12.40 2.41 12.01
C SER A 105 13.38 1.90 10.97
N THR A 106 14.60 2.44 10.97
CA THR A 106 15.72 1.93 10.18
C THR A 106 16.57 0.92 10.96
N GLU A 107 16.14 0.50 12.14
CA GLU A 107 16.81 -0.55 12.91
C GLU A 107 16.80 -1.90 12.17
N SER A 108 17.74 -2.78 12.54
CA SER A 108 17.93 -4.07 11.88
C SER A 108 16.71 -5.01 11.88
N PRO A 109 15.80 -5.00 12.87
CA PRO A 109 14.64 -5.90 12.84
C PRO A 109 13.61 -5.58 11.76
N ILE A 110 13.69 -4.40 11.12
CA ILE A 110 12.76 -4.01 10.05
C ILE A 110 13.27 -4.49 8.70
N ASP A 111 12.49 -5.28 7.99
CA ASP A 111 12.80 -5.71 6.63
C ASP A 111 12.40 -4.66 5.59
N PHE A 112 11.24 -4.00 5.82
CA PHE A 112 10.69 -3.01 4.91
C PHE A 112 10.41 -1.68 5.63
N VAL A 113 11.16 -0.65 5.24
CA VAL A 113 11.07 0.69 5.85
C VAL A 113 10.04 1.52 5.09
N VAL A 114 8.98 1.90 5.79
CA VAL A 114 7.87 2.71 5.24
C VAL A 114 7.83 4.07 5.92
N THR A 115 7.60 5.12 5.13
CA THR A 115 7.42 6.49 5.61
C THR A 115 6.02 6.99 5.27
N ASP A 116 5.54 8.03 5.96
CA ASP A 116 4.23 8.63 5.69
C ASP A 116 4.13 9.01 4.21
N THR A 117 2.98 8.68 3.62
CA THR A 117 2.68 8.95 2.22
C THR A 117 2.42 10.44 2.06
N VAL A 118 3.05 11.06 1.07
CA VAL A 118 2.86 12.48 0.75
C VAL A 118 1.99 12.55 -0.51
N PRO A 119 0.73 12.99 -0.40
CA PRO A 119 -0.18 13.06 -1.55
C PRO A 119 0.32 13.99 -2.66
N GLY A 120 0.07 13.60 -3.91
CA GLY A 120 0.26 14.47 -5.08
C GLY A 120 1.70 14.65 -5.53
N SER A 121 2.64 13.84 -5.05
CA SER A 121 4.05 13.82 -5.51
C SER A 121 4.72 15.22 -5.52
N GLN A 122 4.31 16.12 -4.62
CA GLN A 122 4.97 17.40 -4.45
C GLN A 122 6.28 17.19 -3.69
N SER A 123 7.40 17.34 -4.38
CA SER A 123 8.72 17.53 -3.78
C SER A 123 8.87 18.97 -3.27
N ASN A 124 7.97 19.43 -2.40
CA ASN A 124 8.20 20.71 -1.73
C ASN A 124 9.05 20.47 -0.49
N SER A 125 10.23 21.08 -0.50
CA SER A 125 11.21 21.15 0.60
C SER A 125 10.67 21.76 1.89
N ASP A 126 9.40 22.17 1.92
CA ASP A 126 8.74 22.88 3.02
C ASP A 126 7.68 22.06 3.76
N THR A 127 7.76 20.74 3.74
CA THR A 127 7.06 19.96 4.76
C THR A 127 7.78 20.14 6.10
N GLN A 128 7.40 21.21 6.81
CA GLN A 128 7.57 21.34 8.26
C GLN A 128 7.31 19.98 8.92
N SER A 129 8.10 19.66 9.92
CA SER A 129 8.17 18.39 10.66
C SER A 129 6.80 17.83 11.08
N VAL A 130 6.08 17.20 10.15
CA VAL A 130 4.90 16.42 10.50
C VAL A 130 5.42 15.17 11.21
N GLN A 131 5.06 15.05 12.49
CA GLN A 131 5.42 13.89 13.28
C GLN A 131 4.76 12.65 12.66
N SER A 132 5.59 11.75 12.15
CA SER A 132 5.14 10.48 11.56
C SER A 132 4.19 9.73 12.48
N THR A 133 3.07 9.28 11.91
CA THR A 133 2.04 8.52 12.64
C THR A 133 2.25 7.00 12.53
N ILE A 134 3.16 6.58 11.65
CA ILE A 134 3.56 5.18 11.47
C ILE A 134 4.36 4.71 12.67
N SER A 135 4.03 3.53 13.17
CA SER A 135 4.79 2.90 14.26
C SER A 135 6.21 2.51 13.81
N ARG A 136 7.19 2.61 14.72
CA ARG A 136 8.59 2.20 14.48
C ARG A 136 8.68 0.74 14.01
N PHE A 137 7.91 -0.13 14.66
CA PHE A 137 7.73 -1.54 14.35
C PHE A 137 6.22 -1.79 14.21
N ALA A 138 5.68 -1.59 13.02
CA ALA A 138 4.25 -1.42 12.79
C ALA A 138 3.50 -2.75 12.71
N CYS A 139 4.00 -3.70 11.92
CA CYS A 139 3.38 -5.01 11.77
C CYS A 139 4.41 -6.10 11.42
N ARG A 140 3.96 -7.34 11.53
CA ARG A 140 4.65 -8.54 11.06
C ARG A 140 3.82 -9.22 9.99
N ILE A 141 4.46 -9.69 8.93
CA ILE A 141 3.90 -10.68 8.01
C ILE A 141 4.62 -12.00 8.27
N ILE A 142 3.84 -13.03 8.57
CA ILE A 142 4.33 -14.39 8.79
C ILE A 142 3.86 -15.27 7.64
N CYS A 143 4.81 -15.85 6.92
CA CYS A 143 4.57 -16.72 5.78
C CYS A 143 4.88 -18.17 6.15
N GLU A 144 3.98 -19.10 5.82
CA GLU A 144 4.26 -20.54 5.90
C GLU A 144 5.35 -20.92 4.89
N ARG A 145 6.33 -21.71 5.33
CA ARG A 145 7.47 -22.15 4.50
C ARG A 145 7.11 -23.29 3.56
N ASN A 146 5.95 -23.90 3.73
CA ASN A 146 5.46 -25.02 2.94
C ASN A 146 4.17 -24.61 2.21
N PRO A 147 3.85 -25.23 1.05
CA PRO A 147 2.59 -24.97 0.35
C PRO A 147 1.38 -25.08 1.29
N PRO A 148 0.37 -24.20 1.15
CA PRO A 148 0.18 -23.21 0.09
C PRO A 148 0.92 -21.88 0.32
N PHE A 149 1.86 -21.82 1.26
CA PHE A 149 2.66 -20.63 1.60
C PHE A 149 1.82 -19.46 2.12
N THR A 150 0.82 -19.76 2.93
CA THR A 150 -0.12 -18.78 3.48
C THR A 150 0.62 -17.63 4.18
N ALA A 151 0.27 -16.39 3.83
CA ALA A 151 0.75 -15.19 4.51
C ALA A 151 -0.30 -14.67 5.49
N ARG A 152 0.11 -14.38 6.73
CA ARG A 152 -0.75 -13.81 7.77
C ARG A 152 -0.14 -12.53 8.35
N ILE A 153 -0.98 -11.57 8.70
CA ILE A 153 -0.55 -10.29 9.28
C ILE A 153 -0.84 -10.23 10.79
N TYR A 154 0.06 -9.60 11.53
CA TYR A 154 -0.06 -9.36 12.96
C TYR A 154 0.33 -7.91 13.25
N ALA A 155 -0.40 -7.26 14.16
CA ALA A 155 -0.01 -5.92 14.58
C ALA A 155 1.26 -5.95 15.44
N ALA A 156 1.98 -4.82 15.44
CA ALA A 156 3.30 -4.61 16.02
C ALA A 156 4.41 -5.47 15.38
N GLY A 157 5.65 -5.01 15.56
CA GLY A 157 6.86 -5.78 15.33
C GLY A 157 7.77 -5.75 16.55
N PHE A 158 8.60 -6.78 16.68
CA PHE A 158 9.63 -6.89 17.70
C PHE A 158 10.72 -5.85 17.47
N ASP A 159 11.09 -5.14 18.54
CA ASP A 159 12.17 -4.17 18.52
C ASP A 159 13.56 -4.81 18.51
N SER A 160 14.62 -4.00 18.60
CA SER A 160 16.01 -4.49 18.68
C SER A 160 16.32 -5.32 19.93
N SER A 161 15.44 -5.26 20.94
CA SER A 161 15.48 -6.13 22.13
C SER A 161 14.62 -7.38 21.96
N LYS A 162 14.15 -7.68 20.74
CA LYS A 162 13.24 -8.77 20.39
C LYS A 162 11.89 -8.70 21.13
N ASN A 163 11.46 -7.52 21.57
CA ASN A 163 10.25 -7.35 22.37
C ASN A 163 9.19 -6.49 21.68
N ILE A 164 7.92 -6.84 21.85
CA ILE A 164 6.77 -5.96 21.59
C ILE A 164 6.27 -5.43 22.93
N PHE A 165 6.21 -4.10 23.07
CA PHE A 165 5.73 -3.47 24.30
C PHE A 165 4.33 -2.87 24.12
N LEU A 166 3.37 -3.36 24.89
CA LEU A 166 2.03 -2.82 25.01
C LEU A 166 1.86 -2.14 26.37
N GLY A 167 2.10 -0.82 26.39
CA GLY A 167 2.02 -0.01 27.61
C GLY A 167 0.59 0.15 28.15
N GLU A 168 0.45 0.87 29.26
CA GLU A 168 -0.83 1.03 29.99
C GLU A 168 -1.97 1.52 29.09
N LYS A 169 -1.69 2.45 28.16
CA LYS A 169 -2.64 3.01 27.19
C LYS A 169 -2.92 2.15 25.94
N ALA A 170 -2.47 0.89 25.91
CA ALA A 170 -2.85 -0.03 24.84
C ALA A 170 -4.07 -0.84 25.27
N ALA A 171 -5.03 -1.05 24.38
CA ALA A 171 -6.12 -1.98 24.64
C ALA A 171 -5.53 -3.40 24.78
N LYS A 172 -5.79 -4.06 25.90
CA LYS A 172 -5.29 -5.41 26.18
C LYS A 172 -6.28 -6.19 27.03
N TRP A 173 -6.40 -7.48 26.80
CA TRP A 173 -7.38 -8.34 27.46
C TRP A 173 -6.87 -9.77 27.53
N LYS A 174 -7.50 -10.57 28.39
CA LYS A 174 -7.41 -12.03 28.32
C LYS A 174 -8.49 -12.53 27.37
N THR A 175 -8.11 -13.41 26.45
CA THR A 175 -9.02 -14.13 25.56
C THR A 175 -9.73 -15.26 26.30
N SER A 176 -10.77 -15.85 25.69
CA SER A 176 -11.59 -16.90 26.30
C SER A 176 -10.80 -18.17 26.64
N ASP A 177 -9.74 -18.45 25.89
CA ASP A 177 -8.77 -19.53 26.12
C ASP A 177 -7.69 -19.17 27.17
N GLY A 178 -7.78 -18.00 27.79
CA GLY A 178 -6.86 -17.54 28.84
C GLY A 178 -5.56 -16.91 28.35
N GLN A 179 -5.34 -16.81 27.03
CA GLN A 179 -4.18 -16.13 26.44
C GLN A 179 -4.31 -14.60 26.56
N MET A 180 -3.19 -13.89 26.41
CA MET A 180 -3.20 -12.42 26.33
C MET A 180 -3.26 -11.97 24.88
N ASP A 181 -4.00 -10.91 24.63
CA ASP A 181 -3.99 -10.19 23.35
C ASP A 181 -4.12 -8.68 23.57
N GLY A 182 -3.87 -7.90 22.54
CA GLY A 182 -4.00 -6.46 22.57
C GLY A 182 -3.88 -5.79 21.22
N LEU A 183 -4.18 -4.50 21.20
CA LEU A 183 -4.07 -3.64 20.03
C LEU A 183 -2.94 -2.64 20.24
N THR A 184 -2.24 -2.30 19.16
CA THR A 184 -1.27 -1.20 19.16
C THR A 184 -2.01 0.14 19.30
N THR A 185 -1.32 1.20 19.73
CA THR A 185 -1.97 2.51 19.96
C THR A 185 -2.79 2.97 18.77
N ASN A 186 -2.21 3.02 17.57
CA ASN A 186 -2.89 3.51 16.37
C ASN A 186 -3.59 2.40 15.55
N GLY A 187 -3.34 1.13 15.87
CA GLY A 187 -3.93 -0.01 15.13
C GLY A 187 -3.31 -0.24 13.75
N VAL A 188 -3.31 -1.50 13.33
CA VAL A 188 -3.02 -1.93 11.96
C VAL A 188 -4.34 -2.35 11.34
N LEU A 189 -4.74 -1.68 10.26
CA LEU A 189 -6.01 -1.98 9.60
C LEU A 189 -5.78 -2.81 8.35
N VAL A 190 -6.71 -3.71 8.04
CA VAL A 190 -6.69 -4.55 6.85
C VAL A 190 -8.04 -4.53 6.18
N MET A 191 -8.06 -4.47 4.84
CA MET A 191 -9.25 -4.65 4.04
C MET A 191 -8.97 -5.66 2.94
N HIS A 192 -9.80 -6.70 2.85
CA HIS A 192 -9.74 -7.68 1.77
C HIS A 192 -10.77 -7.32 0.68
N PRO A 193 -10.38 -7.25 -0.60
CA PRO A 193 -11.35 -7.02 -1.67
C PRO A 193 -12.32 -8.20 -1.76
N ARG A 194 -13.59 -7.92 -2.07
CA ARG A 194 -14.57 -8.97 -2.35
C ARG A 194 -14.42 -9.40 -3.80
N ASN A 195 -14.60 -10.70 -4.06
CA ASN A 195 -14.40 -11.35 -5.37
C ASN A 195 -12.92 -11.38 -5.85
N GLY A 196 -11.96 -11.31 -4.93
CA GLY A 196 -10.54 -11.29 -5.26
C GLY A 196 -10.07 -9.93 -5.79
N PHE A 197 -8.88 -9.89 -6.40
CA PHE A 197 -8.30 -8.70 -7.02
C PHE A 197 -8.28 -8.82 -8.54
N THR A 198 -9.48 -8.77 -9.12
CA THR A 198 -9.79 -8.95 -10.54
C THR A 198 -10.71 -7.83 -11.04
N GLU A 199 -11.08 -7.84 -12.31
CA GLU A 199 -12.01 -6.87 -12.88
C GLU A 199 -13.38 -6.79 -12.18
N ASP A 200 -13.81 -7.84 -11.49
CA ASP A 200 -15.07 -7.90 -10.75
C ASP A 200 -14.93 -7.54 -9.26
N SER A 201 -13.76 -7.01 -8.87
CA SER A 201 -13.44 -6.64 -7.49
C SER A 201 -14.42 -5.62 -6.94
N LYS A 202 -14.80 -5.80 -5.68
CA LYS A 202 -15.58 -4.82 -4.91
C LYS A 202 -14.84 -4.44 -3.63
N PRO A 203 -15.04 -3.21 -3.11
CA PRO A 203 -14.48 -2.82 -1.83
C PRO A 203 -14.91 -3.79 -0.72
N GLY A 204 -13.96 -4.07 0.17
CA GLY A 204 -14.18 -4.82 1.40
C GLY A 204 -14.55 -3.91 2.57
N ILE A 205 -14.43 -4.46 3.77
CA ILE A 205 -14.62 -3.73 5.02
C ILE A 205 -13.28 -3.67 5.73
N TRP A 206 -12.92 -2.50 6.25
CA TRP A 206 -11.73 -2.35 7.09
C TRP A 206 -11.92 -3.03 8.44
N ARG A 207 -10.93 -3.81 8.83
CA ARG A 207 -10.81 -4.48 10.12
C ARG A 207 -9.53 -4.05 10.81
N GLU A 208 -9.53 -4.13 12.13
CA GLU A 208 -8.33 -3.96 12.93
C GLU A 208 -7.75 -5.32 13.30
N ILE A 209 -6.44 -5.49 13.13
CA ILE A 209 -5.72 -6.72 13.45
C ILE A 209 -5.03 -6.56 14.81
N SER A 210 -5.17 -7.56 15.68
CA SER A 210 -4.50 -7.57 16.98
C SER A 210 -3.04 -8.03 16.91
N VAL A 211 -2.34 -7.89 18.02
CA VAL A 211 -0.94 -8.34 18.15
C VAL A 211 -0.83 -9.87 18.05
N CYS A 212 -1.86 -10.61 18.44
CA CYS A 212 -1.95 -12.06 18.26
C CYS A 212 -2.68 -12.49 16.98
N GLY A 213 -3.09 -11.55 16.12
CA GLY A 213 -3.67 -11.86 14.80
C GLY A 213 -5.17 -12.10 14.79
N ASN A 214 -5.89 -11.74 15.86
CA ASN A 214 -7.35 -11.75 15.88
C ASN A 214 -7.92 -10.53 15.12
N VAL A 215 -9.11 -10.70 14.55
CA VAL A 215 -9.77 -9.69 13.71
C VAL A 215 -10.87 -8.97 14.48
N PHE A 216 -10.87 -7.65 14.42
CA PHE A 216 -11.85 -6.78 15.08
C PHE A 216 -12.49 -5.81 14.10
N SER A 217 -13.73 -5.39 14.38
CA SER A 217 -14.27 -4.18 13.77
C SER A 217 -13.40 -2.98 14.12
N LEU A 218 -13.54 -1.90 13.35
CA LEU A 218 -12.90 -0.64 13.71
C LEU A 218 -13.35 -0.16 15.09
N ARG A 219 -12.45 0.58 15.74
CA ARG A 219 -12.78 1.42 16.89
C ARG A 219 -13.66 2.59 16.44
N GLU A 220 -14.30 3.26 17.38
CA GLU A 220 -15.08 4.48 17.10
C GLU A 220 -14.23 5.56 16.44
N THR A 221 -13.02 5.77 16.96
CA THR A 221 -12.00 6.62 16.35
C THR A 221 -10.64 5.92 16.40
N ARG A 222 -9.78 6.18 15.40
CA ARG A 222 -8.39 5.73 15.38
C ARG A 222 -7.74 6.15 16.68
N SER A 223 -6.99 5.23 17.29
CA SER A 223 -6.31 5.43 18.57
C SER A 223 -7.20 5.51 19.83
N ALA A 224 -8.52 5.31 19.71
CA ALA A 224 -9.39 5.13 20.87
C ALA A 224 -8.97 3.94 21.72
N GLN A 225 -9.15 4.01 23.04
CA GLN A 225 -8.79 2.91 23.95
C GLN A 225 -9.75 1.72 23.85
N GLN A 226 -10.99 1.98 23.44
CA GLN A 226 -12.00 0.95 23.30
C GLN A 226 -11.78 0.17 22.01
N ARG A 227 -11.53 -1.13 22.13
CA ARG A 227 -11.47 -2.05 21.00
C ARG A 227 -12.83 -2.19 20.31
N GLY A 228 -12.81 -2.49 19.01
CA GLY A 228 -14.01 -2.93 18.30
C GLY A 228 -14.51 -4.31 18.74
N LYS A 229 -15.55 -4.79 18.08
CA LYS A 229 -16.12 -6.13 18.29
C LYS A 229 -15.27 -7.17 17.57
N MET A 230 -15.02 -8.31 18.21
CA MET A 230 -14.32 -9.43 17.57
C MET A 230 -15.16 -9.98 16.41
N VAL A 231 -14.49 -10.34 15.31
CA VAL A 231 -15.12 -10.90 14.11
C VAL A 231 -14.58 -12.30 13.88
N GLU A 232 -15.19 -13.29 14.51
CA GLU A 232 -14.68 -14.68 14.55
C GLU A 232 -14.68 -15.40 13.19
N ILE A 233 -15.53 -14.94 12.26
CA ILE A 233 -15.65 -15.52 10.92
C ILE A 233 -14.57 -15.04 9.94
N GLU A 234 -13.81 -14.00 10.31
CA GLU A 234 -12.74 -13.44 9.49
C GLU A 234 -11.38 -13.81 10.08
N THR A 235 -10.35 -13.87 9.23
CA THR A 235 -9.00 -14.27 9.65
C THR A 235 -7.99 -13.19 9.25
N ASN A 236 -6.78 -13.28 9.81
CA ASN A 236 -5.67 -12.41 9.44
C ASN A 236 -4.87 -12.91 8.21
N GLN A 237 -5.42 -13.83 7.43
CA GLN A 237 -4.80 -14.33 6.21
C GLN A 237 -4.87 -13.25 5.12
N LEU A 238 -3.72 -12.87 4.58
CA LEU A 238 -3.64 -11.93 3.48
C LEU A 238 -4.02 -12.63 2.15
N GLN A 239 -5.06 -12.09 1.53
CA GLN A 239 -5.57 -12.49 0.20
C GLN A 239 -4.97 -11.59 -0.87
N ASP A 240 -4.89 -12.03 -2.13
CA ASP A 240 -4.43 -11.15 -3.22
C ASP A 240 -5.28 -9.87 -3.24
N GLY A 241 -4.62 -8.72 -3.29
CA GLY A 241 -5.28 -7.42 -3.26
C GLY A 241 -5.58 -6.85 -1.88
N SER A 242 -5.18 -7.52 -0.79
CA SER A 242 -5.40 -7.01 0.57
C SER A 242 -4.72 -5.66 0.77
N LEU A 243 -5.45 -4.68 1.29
CA LEU A 243 -4.89 -3.40 1.72
C LEU A 243 -4.53 -3.46 3.20
N ILE A 244 -3.40 -2.86 3.56
CA ILE A 244 -2.87 -2.78 4.92
C ILE A 244 -2.59 -1.31 5.22
N ASP A 245 -3.31 -0.73 6.17
CA ASP A 245 -3.08 0.64 6.61
C ASP A 245 -2.26 0.67 7.91
N LEU A 246 -1.13 1.38 7.85
CA LEU A 246 -0.16 1.51 8.95
C LEU A 246 -0.23 2.88 9.64
N CYS A 247 -1.35 3.59 9.51
CA CYS A 247 -1.57 4.93 10.05
C CYS A 247 -0.54 5.91 9.50
N GLY A 248 -0.67 6.29 8.24
CA GLY A 248 0.24 7.21 7.54
C GLY A 248 0.71 6.68 6.18
N ALA A 249 0.64 5.38 5.97
CA ALA A 249 0.82 4.77 4.65
C ALA A 249 -0.08 3.54 4.50
N THR A 250 -0.59 3.35 3.29
CA THR A 250 -1.35 2.17 2.90
C THR A 250 -0.50 1.33 1.96
N LEU A 251 -0.44 0.03 2.24
CA LEU A 251 0.26 -0.97 1.43
C LEU A 251 -0.76 -1.88 0.74
N LEU A 252 -0.46 -2.30 -0.47
CA LEU A 252 -1.13 -3.38 -1.16
C LEU A 252 -0.30 -4.66 -1.02
N TRP A 253 -0.93 -5.74 -0.58
CA TRP A 253 -0.38 -7.09 -0.67
C TRP A 253 -0.82 -7.73 -1.98
N ARG A 254 0.16 -8.22 -2.75
CA ARG A 254 -0.08 -9.09 -3.90
C ARG A 254 0.53 -10.47 -3.66
N THR A 255 -0.24 -11.52 -3.87
CA THR A 255 0.28 -12.90 -3.82
C THR A 255 1.19 -13.15 -5.03
N ALA A 256 2.08 -14.14 -4.94
CA ALA A 256 2.90 -14.52 -6.09
C ALA A 256 2.04 -14.92 -7.31
N GLU A 257 0.93 -15.64 -7.07
CA GLU A 257 -0.05 -16.01 -8.09
C GLU A 257 -0.78 -14.79 -8.68
N GLY A 258 -1.24 -13.85 -7.83
CA GLY A 258 -1.88 -12.62 -8.30
C GLY A 258 -0.97 -11.81 -9.21
N LEU A 259 0.30 -11.66 -8.83
CA LEU A 259 1.31 -10.97 -9.64
C LEU A 259 1.57 -11.63 -10.99
N SER A 260 1.37 -12.94 -11.14
CA SER A 260 1.52 -13.61 -12.44
C SER A 260 0.38 -13.32 -13.42
N HIS A 261 -0.77 -12.86 -12.92
CA HIS A 261 -1.93 -12.48 -13.73
C HIS A 261 -2.01 -10.96 -13.98
N THR A 262 -1.22 -10.17 -13.23
CA THR A 262 -1.14 -8.72 -13.40
C THR A 262 -0.49 -8.34 -14.73
N PRO A 263 -0.93 -7.24 -15.38
CA PRO A 263 -0.23 -6.69 -16.55
C PRO A 263 1.27 -6.50 -16.31
N THR A 264 2.10 -6.83 -17.30
CA THR A 264 3.54 -6.57 -17.19
C THR A 264 3.87 -5.11 -17.52
N VAL A 265 5.02 -4.62 -17.06
CA VAL A 265 5.52 -3.29 -17.48
C VAL A 265 5.66 -3.19 -19.02
N LYS A 266 5.99 -4.30 -19.69
CA LYS A 266 6.04 -4.36 -21.15
C LYS A 266 4.66 -4.19 -21.79
N HIS A 267 3.62 -4.77 -21.18
CA HIS A 267 2.23 -4.60 -21.61
C HIS A 267 1.78 -3.14 -21.49
N LEU A 268 2.02 -2.50 -20.34
CA LEU A 268 1.69 -1.09 -20.14
C LEU A 268 2.43 -0.18 -21.13
N GLU A 269 3.68 -0.52 -21.46
CA GLU A 269 4.45 0.20 -22.47
C GLU A 269 3.91 0.00 -23.90
N ALA A 270 3.42 -1.20 -24.22
CA ALA A 270 2.76 -1.47 -25.50
C ALA A 270 1.47 -0.66 -25.64
N LEU A 271 0.60 -0.64 -24.62
CA LEU A 271 -0.61 0.18 -24.61
C LEU A 271 -0.33 1.68 -24.78
N ARG A 272 0.75 2.18 -24.16
CA ARG A 272 1.23 3.55 -24.38
C ARG A 272 1.61 3.79 -25.84
N GLN A 273 2.36 2.87 -26.44
CA GLN A 273 2.79 2.97 -27.83
C GLN A 273 1.61 2.93 -28.80
N GLU A 274 0.60 2.11 -28.53
CA GLU A 274 -0.64 2.05 -29.31
C GLU A 274 -1.38 3.40 -29.30
N ILE A 275 -1.52 4.05 -28.14
CA ILE A 275 -2.14 5.39 -28.07
C ILE A 275 -1.33 6.41 -28.87
N ASN A 276 -0.02 6.40 -28.73
CA ASN A 276 0.83 7.34 -29.48
C ASN A 276 0.79 7.06 -30.99
N ALA A 277 0.68 5.79 -31.41
CA ALA A 277 0.56 5.37 -32.80
C ALA A 277 -0.77 5.80 -33.43
N ALA A 278 -1.83 5.95 -32.62
CA ALA A 278 -3.10 6.56 -33.06
C ALA A 278 -2.98 8.05 -33.38
N ARG A 279 -1.83 8.69 -33.08
CA ARG A 279 -1.52 10.10 -33.36
C ARG A 279 -2.65 11.06 -32.93
N PRO A 280 -3.03 11.07 -31.64
CA PRO A 280 -4.06 11.98 -31.14
C PRO A 280 -3.67 13.44 -31.43
N GLN A 281 -4.62 14.26 -31.85
CA GLN A 281 -4.37 15.66 -32.20
C GLN A 281 -4.85 16.62 -31.10
N CYS A 282 -4.11 17.69 -30.88
CA CYS A 282 -4.55 18.83 -30.08
C CYS A 282 -5.54 19.68 -30.91
N PRO A 283 -6.80 19.87 -30.46
CA PRO A 283 -7.79 20.62 -31.24
C PRO A 283 -7.46 22.11 -31.42
N VAL A 284 -6.69 22.68 -30.47
CA VAL A 284 -6.33 24.10 -30.46
C VAL A 284 -4.93 24.34 -31.02
N GLY A 285 -3.98 23.45 -30.69
CA GLY A 285 -2.58 23.59 -31.07
C GLY A 285 -2.22 22.94 -32.41
N PHE A 286 -3.12 22.13 -32.98
CA PHE A 286 -2.90 21.36 -34.22
C PHE A 286 -1.62 20.52 -34.23
N ASN A 287 -1.14 20.13 -33.05
CA ASN A 287 0.03 19.29 -32.87
C ASN A 287 -0.38 17.88 -32.42
N THR A 288 0.39 16.89 -32.85
CA THR A 288 0.22 15.51 -32.40
C THR A 288 0.69 15.37 -30.96
N LEU A 289 -0.18 14.81 -30.12
CA LEU A 289 0.06 14.53 -28.71
C LEU A 289 0.73 13.16 -28.54
N ALA A 290 1.54 13.02 -27.51
CA ALA A 290 2.18 11.76 -27.18
C ALA A 290 2.45 11.64 -25.68
N PHE A 291 2.08 10.51 -25.08
CA PHE A 291 2.46 10.19 -23.71
C PHE A 291 3.98 9.99 -23.63
N PRO A 292 4.65 10.57 -22.61
CA PRO A 292 6.07 10.35 -22.37
C PRO A 292 6.34 8.89 -21.97
N SER A 293 7.59 8.43 -22.11
CA SER A 293 7.99 7.11 -21.62
C SER A 293 7.78 7.02 -20.10
N MET A 294 7.33 5.85 -19.61
CA MET A 294 7.09 5.59 -18.18
C MET A 294 8.33 5.76 -17.27
N LYS A 295 9.54 5.88 -17.85
CA LYS A 295 10.77 6.17 -17.10
C LYS A 295 10.91 7.65 -16.71
N ARG A 296 10.18 8.56 -17.36
CA ARG A 296 10.25 10.00 -17.13
C ARG A 296 9.08 10.41 -16.24
N LYS A 297 9.34 10.74 -14.97
CA LYS A 297 8.28 10.82 -13.95
C LYS A 297 7.86 12.22 -13.50
N ASP A 298 8.63 13.28 -13.81
CA ASP A 298 8.44 14.54 -13.07
C ASP A 298 8.51 15.81 -13.94
N VAL A 299 8.68 15.69 -15.26
CA VAL A 299 8.76 16.83 -16.18
C VAL A 299 7.72 16.69 -17.27
N VAL A 300 6.81 17.67 -17.35
CA VAL A 300 5.80 17.73 -18.40
C VAL A 300 6.48 17.94 -19.74
N ASP A 301 6.19 17.06 -20.70
CA ASP A 301 6.66 17.20 -22.08
C ASP A 301 5.76 18.17 -22.87
N GLU A 302 6.32 18.90 -23.84
CA GLU A 302 5.56 19.83 -24.68
C GLU A 302 4.41 19.14 -25.43
N LYS A 303 4.59 17.88 -25.84
CA LYS A 303 3.58 17.08 -26.54
C LYS A 303 2.69 16.27 -25.61
N GLN A 304 2.88 16.38 -24.28
CA GLN A 304 2.12 15.60 -23.33
C GLN A 304 0.64 15.95 -23.40
N PRO A 305 -0.26 14.95 -23.38
CA PRO A 305 -1.69 15.20 -23.27
C PRO A 305 -2.06 15.87 -21.95
N TRP A 306 -2.99 16.82 -22.02
CA TRP A 306 -3.67 17.48 -20.92
C TRP A 306 -5.17 17.26 -21.04
N VAL A 307 -5.90 17.28 -19.94
CA VAL A 307 -7.34 16.98 -19.93
C VAL A 307 -8.12 18.03 -19.17
N TYR A 308 -9.32 18.33 -19.67
CA TYR A 308 -10.37 19.01 -18.91
C TYR A 308 -11.17 17.99 -18.10
N LEU A 309 -10.92 17.89 -16.79
CA LEU A 309 -11.43 16.80 -15.95
C LEU A 309 -12.94 16.80 -15.71
N ASN A 310 -13.65 17.87 -16.06
CA ASN A 310 -15.12 17.92 -16.00
C ASN A 310 -15.81 17.45 -17.28
N CYS A 311 -15.08 17.20 -18.37
CA CYS A 311 -15.67 16.72 -19.63
C CYS A 311 -14.85 15.65 -20.35
N GLY A 312 -13.62 15.36 -19.92
CA GLY A 312 -12.77 14.30 -20.48
C GLY A 312 -12.06 14.68 -21.77
N HIS A 313 -12.32 15.86 -22.33
CA HIS A 313 -11.68 16.31 -23.56
C HIS A 313 -10.17 16.51 -23.39
N VAL A 314 -9.41 15.86 -24.26
CA VAL A 314 -7.94 15.85 -24.24
C VAL A 314 -7.36 16.84 -25.25
N HIS A 315 -6.40 17.62 -24.79
CA HIS A 315 -5.72 18.70 -25.51
C HIS A 315 -4.20 18.61 -25.26
N GLY A 316 -3.42 19.43 -25.95
CA GLY A 316 -2.06 19.78 -25.53
C GLY A 316 -2.09 21.05 -24.68
N TYR A 317 -1.03 21.33 -23.93
CA TYR A 317 -0.98 22.54 -23.10
C TYR A 317 -1.27 23.81 -23.93
N HIS A 318 -2.19 24.66 -23.42
CA HIS A 318 -2.53 25.94 -24.05
C HIS A 318 -3.15 26.90 -23.02
N ASN A 319 -3.17 28.20 -23.33
CA ASN A 319 -3.64 29.25 -22.40
C ASN A 319 -5.14 29.61 -22.54
N TRP A 320 -5.88 29.00 -23.47
CA TRP A 320 -7.32 29.24 -23.63
C TRP A 320 -8.12 28.99 -22.34
N GLY A 321 -9.10 29.86 -22.07
CA GLY A 321 -10.02 29.71 -20.95
C GLY A 321 -9.40 29.95 -19.58
N ASN A 322 -8.15 30.43 -19.53
CA ASN A 322 -7.48 30.85 -18.31
C ASN A 322 -7.98 32.25 -17.92
N LYS A 323 -8.77 32.34 -16.84
CA LYS A 323 -9.18 33.62 -16.25
C LYS A 323 -8.31 33.86 -15.02
N GLU A 324 -7.47 34.88 -15.05
CA GLU A 324 -6.49 35.20 -13.99
C GLU A 324 -7.15 35.35 -12.59
N GLU A 325 -8.45 35.61 -12.53
CA GLU A 325 -9.24 35.81 -11.30
C GLU A 325 -9.62 34.51 -10.54
N ARG A 326 -9.41 33.30 -11.10
CA ARG A 326 -9.84 32.02 -10.48
C ARG A 326 -8.70 31.05 -10.18
N ASP A 327 -7.76 31.42 -9.33
CA ASP A 327 -6.67 30.55 -8.81
C ASP A 327 -5.87 29.74 -9.88
N GLY A 328 -5.98 30.09 -11.16
CA GLY A 328 -5.31 29.47 -12.31
C GLY A 328 -5.60 27.99 -12.61
N LYS A 329 -6.42 27.30 -11.81
CA LYS A 329 -6.61 25.84 -11.90
C LYS A 329 -7.78 25.39 -12.77
N ASP A 330 -8.88 26.16 -12.74
CA ASP A 330 -10.06 25.85 -13.54
C ASP A 330 -10.03 26.61 -14.87
N ARG A 331 -10.25 25.88 -15.96
CA ARG A 331 -10.27 26.44 -17.31
C ARG A 331 -11.53 26.03 -18.05
N GLU A 332 -11.98 26.93 -18.92
CA GLU A 332 -13.09 26.67 -19.83
C GLU A 332 -12.62 25.80 -21.01
N CYS A 333 -13.27 24.66 -21.21
CA CYS A 333 -13.00 23.76 -22.33
C CYS A 333 -13.41 24.43 -23.66
N PRO A 334 -12.51 24.56 -24.65
CA PRO A 334 -12.83 25.21 -25.93
C PRO A 334 -13.88 24.44 -26.75
N MET A 335 -14.03 23.13 -26.53
CA MET A 335 -14.96 22.29 -27.30
C MET A 335 -16.38 22.32 -26.77
N CYS A 336 -16.56 22.24 -25.44
CA CYS A 336 -17.89 22.11 -24.84
C CYS A 336 -18.21 23.16 -23.77
N ARG A 337 -17.33 24.12 -23.52
CA ARG A 337 -17.51 25.23 -22.56
C ARG A 337 -17.65 24.82 -21.09
N SER A 338 -17.51 23.53 -20.78
CA SER A 338 -17.42 23.04 -19.40
C SER A 338 -16.19 23.66 -18.71
N ILE A 339 -16.38 24.16 -17.49
CA ILE A 339 -15.32 24.76 -16.68
C ILE A 339 -14.89 23.73 -15.64
N GLY A 340 -13.57 23.50 -15.51
CA GLY A 340 -13.03 22.64 -14.47
C GLY A 340 -11.52 22.48 -14.54
N PRO A 341 -10.94 21.58 -13.73
CA PRO A 341 -9.50 21.41 -13.65
C PRO A 341 -8.89 21.03 -15.00
N TYR A 342 -7.83 21.74 -15.38
CA TYR A 342 -7.03 21.44 -16.57
C TYR A 342 -5.64 20.98 -16.19
N VAL A 343 -5.36 19.68 -16.35
CA VAL A 343 -4.16 19.04 -15.78
C VAL A 343 -3.43 18.17 -16.81
N PRO A 344 -2.10 17.98 -16.68
CA PRO A 344 -1.36 17.02 -17.49
C PRO A 344 -1.79 15.59 -17.16
N LEU A 345 -1.80 14.73 -18.17
CA LEU A 345 -2.10 13.31 -18.02
C LEU A 345 -0.83 12.48 -17.78
N TRP A 346 -0.89 11.54 -16.85
CA TRP A 346 0.23 10.66 -16.48
C TRP A 346 -0.20 9.21 -16.46
N LEU A 347 0.52 8.30 -17.11
CA LEU A 347 0.17 6.88 -17.05
C LEU A 347 0.42 6.28 -15.65
N GLY A 348 -0.50 5.45 -15.19
CA GLY A 348 -0.30 4.58 -14.04
C GLY A 348 0.76 3.54 -14.36
N CYS A 349 1.95 3.69 -13.79
CA CYS A 349 3.12 2.86 -14.06
C CYS A 349 3.23 1.65 -13.13
N GLU A 350 2.61 1.69 -11.95
CA GLU A 350 2.63 0.56 -11.03
C GLU A 350 1.61 -0.50 -11.43
N ALA A 351 2.10 -1.52 -12.14
CA ALA A 351 1.32 -2.66 -12.59
C ALA A 351 0.53 -3.34 -11.46
N GLY A 352 1.07 -3.43 -10.24
CA GLY A 352 0.42 -4.09 -9.11
C GLY A 352 -0.94 -3.51 -8.73
N PHE A 353 -1.27 -2.29 -9.16
CA PHE A 353 -2.55 -1.64 -8.90
C PHE A 353 -3.65 -1.97 -9.92
N TYR A 354 -3.31 -2.60 -11.04
CA TYR A 354 -4.28 -2.94 -12.08
C TYR A 354 -5.09 -4.18 -11.72
N VAL A 355 -6.40 -4.11 -11.96
CA VAL A 355 -7.34 -5.22 -11.79
C VAL A 355 -7.66 -5.93 -13.11
N ASP A 356 -7.24 -5.35 -14.23
CA ASP A 356 -7.42 -5.83 -15.59
C ASP A 356 -6.24 -5.40 -16.48
N ALA A 357 -6.23 -5.85 -17.74
CA ALA A 357 -5.21 -5.52 -18.73
C ALA A 357 -5.71 -4.57 -19.84
N GLY A 358 -6.84 -3.88 -19.61
CA GLY A 358 -7.50 -3.04 -20.60
C GLY A 358 -6.71 -1.76 -20.98
N PRO A 359 -7.12 -1.10 -22.07
CA PRO A 359 -6.46 0.12 -22.55
C PRO A 359 -6.66 1.30 -21.57
N PRO A 360 -5.72 2.25 -21.49
CA PRO A 360 -5.78 3.33 -20.51
C PRO A 360 -6.65 4.47 -21.03
N THR A 361 -7.97 4.28 -20.90
CA THR A 361 -9.03 5.14 -21.45
C THR A 361 -9.62 6.12 -20.43
N HIS A 362 -9.26 6.01 -19.15
CA HIS A 362 -9.84 6.80 -18.06
C HIS A 362 -8.76 7.42 -17.19
N ALA A 363 -9.07 8.58 -16.61
CA ALA A 363 -8.18 9.30 -15.70
C ALA A 363 -8.83 9.55 -14.34
N PHE A 364 -8.07 9.40 -13.25
CA PHE A 364 -8.47 9.83 -11.92
C PHE A 364 -8.59 11.35 -11.84
N SER A 365 -9.63 11.83 -11.16
CA SER A 365 -9.88 13.24 -10.90
C SER A 365 -9.61 13.57 -9.43
N PRO A 366 -8.84 14.62 -9.09
CA PRO A 366 -8.35 15.67 -9.99
C PRO A 366 -6.92 15.47 -10.51
N CYS A 367 -6.28 14.32 -10.28
CA CYS A 367 -4.83 14.20 -10.47
C CYS A 367 -4.36 13.85 -11.90
N GLY A 368 -5.25 13.43 -12.81
CA GLY A 368 -4.91 13.13 -14.19
C GLY A 368 -4.13 11.82 -14.40
N HIS A 369 -4.06 10.93 -13.40
CA HIS A 369 -3.45 9.61 -13.59
C HIS A 369 -4.35 8.70 -14.43
N VAL A 370 -3.81 8.17 -15.51
CA VAL A 370 -4.52 7.41 -16.54
C VAL A 370 -4.29 5.91 -16.37
N CYS A 371 -5.37 5.15 -16.40
CA CYS A 371 -5.37 3.69 -16.47
C CYS A 371 -6.67 3.19 -17.10
N SER A 372 -6.94 1.89 -17.03
CA SER A 372 -8.17 1.30 -17.57
C SER A 372 -9.40 1.73 -16.78
N GLU A 373 -10.57 1.66 -17.43
CA GLU A 373 -11.87 1.96 -16.80
C GLU A 373 -12.08 1.14 -15.52
N LYS A 374 -11.87 -0.18 -15.59
CA LYS A 374 -12.12 -1.09 -14.46
C LYS A 374 -11.20 -0.79 -13.28
N THR A 375 -9.94 -0.46 -13.56
CA THR A 375 -8.99 -0.03 -12.52
C THR A 375 -9.41 1.31 -11.92
N THR A 376 -9.81 2.31 -12.71
CA THR A 376 -10.32 3.58 -12.14
C THR A 376 -11.57 3.39 -11.29
N ALA A 377 -12.52 2.58 -11.76
CA ALA A 377 -13.78 2.31 -11.09
C ALA A 377 -13.61 1.56 -9.77
N TYR A 378 -12.68 0.58 -9.72
CA TYR A 378 -12.38 -0.14 -8.49
C TYR A 378 -11.79 0.80 -7.43
N TRP A 379 -10.72 1.53 -7.77
CA TRP A 379 -10.02 2.38 -6.81
C TRP A 379 -10.83 3.59 -6.35
N SER A 380 -11.75 4.10 -7.17
CA SER A 380 -12.63 5.19 -6.75
C SER A 380 -13.68 4.79 -5.72
N GLN A 381 -13.93 3.49 -5.56
CA GLN A 381 -14.83 2.94 -4.56
C GLN A 381 -14.12 2.53 -3.27
N ILE A 382 -12.78 2.56 -3.23
CA ILE A 382 -12.03 2.13 -2.04
C ILE A 382 -11.98 3.25 -1.00
N PRO A 383 -12.58 3.07 0.19
CA PRO A 383 -12.52 4.08 1.24
C PRO A 383 -11.19 3.95 1.98
N LEU A 384 -10.15 4.71 1.63
CA LEU A 384 -8.87 4.65 2.34
C LEU A 384 -8.95 5.42 3.67
N PRO A 385 -8.38 4.90 4.77
CA PRO A 385 -8.36 5.61 6.05
C PRO A 385 -7.63 6.94 5.96
N HIS A 386 -8.24 7.99 6.51
CA HIS A 386 -7.65 9.32 6.61
C HIS A 386 -7.87 9.92 7.98
N GLY A 387 -6.82 10.50 8.56
CA GLY A 387 -6.87 11.05 9.91
C GLY A 387 -7.36 10.03 10.94
N THR A 388 -8.29 10.45 11.81
CA THR A 388 -8.75 9.62 12.94
C THR A 388 -10.09 8.94 12.72
N HIS A 389 -10.92 9.37 11.78
CA HIS A 389 -12.28 8.85 11.64
C HIS A 389 -12.86 9.00 10.22
N THR A 390 -12.09 9.55 9.27
CA THR A 390 -12.57 9.78 7.93
C THR A 390 -12.02 8.75 6.96
N PHE A 391 -12.76 8.52 5.88
CA PHE A 391 -12.34 7.65 4.80
C PHE A 391 -12.63 8.35 3.49
N HIS A 392 -11.70 8.29 2.55
CA HIS A 392 -11.90 8.84 1.22
C HIS A 392 -11.26 7.95 0.17
N ALA A 393 -11.80 7.96 -1.04
CA ALA A 393 -11.10 7.38 -2.17
C ALA A 393 -9.88 8.24 -2.53
N ALA A 394 -8.81 7.60 -2.97
CA ALA A 394 -7.61 8.28 -3.43
C ALA A 394 -7.04 7.55 -4.65
N CYS A 395 -6.35 8.29 -5.51
CA CYS A 395 -5.61 7.69 -6.61
C CYS A 395 -4.52 6.77 -6.05
N PRO A 396 -4.45 5.48 -6.42
CA PRO A 396 -3.44 4.56 -5.90
C PRO A 396 -2.03 4.94 -6.35
N PHE A 397 -1.91 5.70 -7.44
CA PHE A 397 -0.62 6.09 -8.02
C PHE A 397 0.02 7.29 -7.31
N CYS A 398 -0.76 8.25 -6.80
CA CYS A 398 -0.21 9.46 -6.16
C CYS A 398 -0.84 9.82 -4.80
N ALA A 399 -1.76 9.00 -4.28
CA ALA A 399 -2.49 9.20 -3.02
C ALA A 399 -3.27 10.52 -2.95
N HIS A 400 -3.46 11.20 -4.07
CA HIS A 400 -4.31 12.39 -4.14
C HIS A 400 -5.77 11.97 -3.94
N GLN A 401 -6.46 12.65 -3.03
CA GLN A 401 -7.88 12.39 -2.75
C GLN A 401 -8.70 12.60 -4.03
N LEU A 402 -9.58 11.64 -4.33
CA LEU A 402 -10.44 11.75 -5.50
C LEU A 402 -11.61 12.69 -5.23
N ALA A 403 -12.04 13.40 -6.26
CA ALA A 403 -13.12 14.38 -6.20
C ALA A 403 -14.16 14.15 -7.32
N GLY A 404 -15.36 14.70 -7.12
CA GLY A 404 -16.51 14.51 -8.01
C GLY A 404 -17.31 13.24 -7.69
N GLU A 405 -18.40 13.04 -8.42
CA GLU A 405 -19.35 11.94 -8.17
C GLU A 405 -18.71 10.56 -8.36
N GLN A 406 -17.88 10.39 -9.40
CA GLN A 406 -17.24 9.11 -9.72
C GLN A 406 -15.77 9.02 -9.29
N GLY A 407 -15.08 10.15 -9.08
CA GLY A 407 -13.64 10.18 -8.79
C GLY A 407 -12.72 9.94 -9.99
N TYR A 408 -13.27 9.71 -11.19
CA TYR A 408 -12.55 9.52 -12.45
C TYR A 408 -13.40 9.98 -13.63
N ILE A 409 -12.79 10.06 -14.83
CA ILE A 409 -13.47 10.44 -16.07
C ILE A 409 -12.91 9.71 -17.29
N ARG A 410 -13.77 9.43 -18.27
CA ARG A 410 -13.38 8.91 -19.59
C ARG A 410 -12.62 9.96 -20.40
N LEU A 411 -11.52 9.57 -21.02
CA LEU A 411 -10.75 10.43 -21.91
C LEU A 411 -11.33 10.44 -23.32
N ILE A 412 -11.40 11.63 -23.91
CA ILE A 412 -11.90 11.88 -25.26
C ILE A 412 -10.78 12.54 -26.06
N PHE A 413 -10.02 11.71 -26.79
CA PHE A 413 -9.00 12.16 -27.73
C PHE A 413 -9.63 12.55 -29.07
N GLN A 414 -9.06 13.55 -29.73
CA GLN A 414 -9.39 13.83 -31.13
C GLN A 414 -8.46 13.06 -32.06
N GLY A 415 -9.03 12.48 -33.12
CA GLY A 415 -8.27 11.81 -34.17
C GLY A 415 -7.66 12.80 -35.17
N PRO A 416 -6.89 12.29 -36.15
CA PRO A 416 -6.52 13.08 -37.33
C PRO A 416 -7.78 13.66 -37.97
N LEU A 417 -7.71 14.93 -38.38
CA LEU A 417 -8.67 15.47 -39.34
C LEU A 417 -8.33 14.84 -40.70
N ASP A 418 -9.29 14.16 -41.32
CA ASP A 418 -9.15 13.61 -42.67
C ASP A 418 -8.85 14.70 -43.71
#